data_AF-A0A8S3GKM5-F1
#
_entry.id   AF-A0A8S3GKM5-F1
#
_cell.length_a   1.000
_cell.length_b   1.000
_cell.length_c   1.000
_cell.angle_alpha   90.00
_cell.angle_beta   90.00
_cell.angle_gamma   90.00
#
_symmetry.space_group_name_H-M   'P 1'
#
loop_
_entity.id
_entity.type
_entity.pdbx_description
1 polymer ?
#
loop_
_entity_poly.entity_id
_entity_poly.type
_entity_poly.pdbx_seq_one_letter_code
_entity_poly.pdbx_strand_id
1 'polypeptide(L)'
;PKHITFFANSLLETAVWTFAELAIADHLAAANEPQTADEIAKNQGWNSEYLYRVLRAVADADIVREIESDRTMEPEKRNRFQLTEDDHFLTSNHPSKARDISFFGNQVLLLKRLYFIYLS
;
A
#
# COMPACT_ATOMS: atom_id res chain seq x y z
N PRO A 1 -23.41 -10.99 -4.58
CA PRO A 1 -22.96 -9.60 -4.79
C PRO A 1 -22.37 -8.93 -3.52
N LYS A 2 -23.08 -8.91 -2.38
CA LYS A 2 -22.61 -8.23 -1.14
C LYS A 2 -21.32 -8.80 -0.52
N HIS A 3 -21.11 -10.13 -0.61
CA HIS A 3 -19.91 -10.76 -0.06
C HIS A 3 -18.64 -10.33 -0.82
N ILE A 4 -18.70 -10.23 -2.16
CA ILE A 4 -17.56 -9.83 -3.00
C ILE A 4 -17.09 -8.42 -2.63
N THR A 5 -18.02 -7.49 -2.38
CA THR A 5 -17.71 -6.12 -1.95
C THR A 5 -17.05 -6.07 -0.57
N PHE A 6 -17.48 -6.92 0.37
CA PHE A 6 -16.86 -6.97 1.71
C PHE A 6 -15.43 -7.51 1.66
N PHE A 7 -15.19 -8.59 0.90
CA PHE A 7 -13.85 -9.14 0.71
C PHE A 7 -12.92 -8.15 -0.02
N ALA A 8 -13.39 -7.50 -1.09
CA ALA A 8 -12.63 -6.49 -1.81
C ALA A 8 -12.22 -5.31 -0.91
N ASN A 9 -13.14 -4.82 -0.07
CA ASN A 9 -12.84 -3.76 0.89
C ASN A 9 -11.80 -4.18 1.93
N SER A 10 -11.86 -5.43 2.42
CA SER A 10 -10.88 -5.93 3.40
C SER A 10 -9.47 -6.11 2.83
N LEU A 11 -9.37 -6.48 1.55
CA LEU A 11 -8.10 -6.62 0.84
C LEU A 11 -7.48 -5.24 0.57
N LEU A 12 -8.30 -4.27 0.18
CA LEU A 12 -7.86 -2.89 0.01
C LEU A 12 -7.38 -2.29 1.35
N GLU A 13 -8.13 -2.48 2.44
CA GLU A 13 -7.73 -2.01 3.78
C GLU A 13 -6.36 -2.60 4.18
N THR A 14 -6.16 -3.89 3.95
CA THR A 14 -4.88 -4.57 4.23
C THR A 14 -3.75 -4.02 3.35
N ALA A 15 -4.02 -3.72 2.08
CA ALA A 15 -3.04 -3.14 1.16
C ALA A 15 -2.66 -1.72 1.59
N VAL A 16 -3.63 -0.87 1.92
CA VAL A 16 -3.40 0.49 2.42
C VAL A 16 -2.64 0.46 3.74
N TRP A 17 -3.00 -0.43 4.66
CA TRP A 17 -2.29 -0.60 5.92
C TRP A 17 -0.85 -1.04 5.69
N THR A 18 -0.62 -2.04 4.83
CA THR A 18 0.72 -2.52 4.49
C THR A 18 1.56 -1.42 3.82
N PHE A 19 0.93 -0.64 2.93
CA PHE A 19 1.56 0.51 2.27
C PHE A 19 2.05 1.56 3.27
N ALA A 20 1.22 1.87 4.27
CA ALA A 20 1.56 2.81 5.33
C ALA A 20 2.60 2.23 6.32
N GLU A 21 2.45 0.97 6.73
CA GLU A 21 3.33 0.30 7.69
C GLU A 21 4.76 0.21 7.15
N LEU A 22 4.90 -0.20 5.88
CA LEU A 22 6.20 -0.32 5.20
C LEU A 22 6.79 1.02 4.75
N ALA A 23 6.15 2.15 5.08
CA ALA A 23 6.61 3.49 4.68
C ALA A 23 6.84 3.62 3.17
N ILE A 24 6.05 2.91 2.34
CA ILE A 24 6.25 2.90 0.88
C ILE A 24 6.01 4.29 0.29
N ALA A 25 5.08 5.06 0.86
CA ALA A 25 4.89 6.47 0.51
C ALA A 25 6.16 7.30 0.70
N ASP A 26 6.90 7.11 1.79
CA ASP A 26 8.13 7.84 2.06
C ASP A 26 9.23 7.48 1.03
N HIS A 27 9.30 6.20 0.63
CA HIS A 27 10.20 5.74 -0.42
C HIS A 27 9.88 6.36 -1.78
N LEU A 28 8.60 6.36 -2.18
CA LEU A 28 8.15 6.95 -3.43
C LEU A 28 8.32 8.48 -3.44
N ALA A 29 8.10 9.15 -2.31
CA ALA A 29 8.30 10.59 -2.18
C ALA A 29 9.77 11.01 -2.22
N ALA A 30 10.67 10.15 -1.72
CA ALA A 30 12.11 10.39 -1.78
C ALA A 30 12.70 10.14 -3.17
N ALA A 31 12.00 9.40 -4.04
CA ALA A 31 12.43 9.14 -5.40
C ALA A 31 12.12 10.35 -6.30
N ASN A 32 13.11 10.80 -7.07
CA ASN A 32 12.92 11.87 -8.07
C ASN A 32 12.16 11.40 -9.32
N GLU A 33 12.03 10.08 -9.50
CA GLU A 33 11.41 9.45 -10.65
C GLU A 33 10.51 8.30 -10.20
N PRO A 34 9.44 7.97 -10.97
CA PRO A 34 8.59 6.82 -10.71
C PRO A 34 9.38 5.51 -10.61
N GLN A 35 9.12 4.69 -9.61
CA GLN A 35 9.89 3.47 -9.33
C GLN A 35 9.09 2.20 -9.56
N THR A 36 9.76 1.15 -9.99
CA THR A 36 9.17 -0.20 -10.07
C THR A 36 9.12 -0.88 -8.70
N ALA A 37 8.26 -1.88 -8.56
CA ALA A 37 8.20 -2.67 -7.34
C ALA A 37 9.55 -3.39 -7.09
N ASP A 38 10.24 -3.86 -8.13
CA ASP A 38 11.54 -4.50 -7.99
C ASP A 38 12.63 -3.54 -7.48
N GLU A 39 12.64 -2.29 -7.99
CA GLU A 39 13.57 -1.24 -7.52
C GLU A 39 13.37 -0.92 -6.03
N ILE A 40 12.11 -0.79 -5.59
CA ILE A 40 11.77 -0.51 -4.18
C ILE A 40 12.12 -1.72 -3.31
N ALA A 41 11.72 -2.92 -3.73
CA ALA A 41 11.91 -4.15 -2.97
C ALA A 41 13.38 -4.51 -2.79
N LYS A 42 14.22 -4.30 -3.81
CA LYS A 42 15.65 -4.61 -3.78
C LYS A 42 16.40 -3.91 -2.65
N ASN A 43 16.05 -2.65 -2.38
CA ASN A 43 16.71 -1.87 -1.33
C ASN A 43 16.37 -2.36 0.09
N GLN A 44 15.25 -3.07 0.23
CA GLN A 44 14.70 -3.50 1.53
C GLN A 44 14.70 -5.02 1.72
N GLY A 45 15.13 -5.79 0.70
CA GLY A 45 15.06 -7.25 0.71
C GLY A 45 13.64 -7.81 0.70
N TRP A 46 12.67 -7.06 0.16
CA TRP A 46 11.29 -7.49 0.09
C TRP A 46 11.02 -8.37 -1.14
N ASN A 47 9.88 -9.06 -1.13
CA ASN A 47 9.40 -9.79 -2.32
C ASN A 47 8.73 -8.80 -3.28
N SER A 48 9.30 -8.64 -4.48
CA SER A 48 8.85 -7.66 -5.47
C SER A 48 7.47 -7.98 -6.05
N GLU A 49 7.12 -9.26 -6.23
CA GLU A 49 5.79 -9.67 -6.69
C GLU A 49 4.70 -9.30 -5.68
N TYR A 50 4.93 -9.56 -4.39
CA TYR A 50 3.99 -9.19 -3.33
C TYR A 50 3.84 -7.67 -3.24
N LEU A 51 4.95 -6.94 -3.30
CA LEU A 51 4.94 -5.47 -3.29
C LEU A 51 4.17 -4.91 -4.48
N TYR A 52 4.34 -5.48 -5.67
CA TYR A 52 3.59 -5.09 -6.86
C TYR A 52 2.08 -5.26 -6.65
N ARG A 53 1.63 -6.36 -6.04
CA ARG A 53 0.20 -6.57 -5.75
C ARG A 53 -0.34 -5.54 -4.77
N VAL A 54 0.44 -5.16 -3.75
CA VAL A 54 0.07 -4.10 -2.81
C VAL A 54 -0.04 -2.76 -3.54
N LEU A 55 0.99 -2.38 -4.30
CA LEU A 55 1.05 -1.14 -5.07
C LEU A 55 -0.11 -1.02 -6.06
N ARG A 56 -0.45 -2.11 -6.74
CA ARG A 56 -1.59 -2.16 -7.65
C ARG A 56 -2.92 -1.97 -6.93
N ALA A 57 -3.11 -2.64 -5.79
CA ALA A 57 -4.34 -2.49 -5.02
C ALA A 57 -4.53 -1.05 -4.50
N VAL A 58 -3.45 -0.37 -4.10
CA VAL A 58 -3.53 1.04 -3.70
C VAL A 58 -3.62 1.99 -4.90
N ALA A 59 -3.13 1.59 -6.07
CA ALA A 59 -3.34 2.33 -7.32
C ALA A 59 -4.82 2.31 -7.75
N ASP A 60 -5.51 1.18 -7.58
CA ASP A 60 -6.96 1.08 -7.79
C ASP A 60 -7.77 2.00 -6.85
N ALA A 61 -7.16 2.49 -5.77
CA ALA A 61 -7.73 3.46 -4.83
C ALA A 61 -7.22 4.89 -5.06
N ASP A 62 -6.57 5.17 -6.19
CA ASP A 62 -6.00 6.46 -6.57
C ASP A 62 -4.90 7.01 -5.62
N ILE A 63 -4.34 6.17 -4.74
CA ILE A 63 -3.27 6.56 -3.79
C ILE A 63 -1.91 6.70 -4.48
N VAL A 64 -1.67 5.86 -5.48
CA VAL A 64 -0.50 5.92 -6.34
C VAL A 64 -0.95 5.79 -7.78
N ARG A 65 -0.20 6.39 -8.70
CA ARG A 65 -0.40 6.23 -10.13
C ARG A 65 0.48 5.09 -10.64
N GLU A 66 -0.13 4.11 -11.29
CA GLU A 66 0.59 3.10 -12.08
C GLU A 66 0.85 3.64 -13.50
N ILE A 67 2.11 3.58 -13.93
CA ILE A 67 2.58 3.94 -15.26
C ILE A 67 3.02 2.65 -15.94
N GLU A 68 2.15 2.10 -16.79
CA GLU A 68 2.44 0.87 -17.53
C GLU A 68 3.54 1.13 -18.57
N SER A 69 4.57 0.26 -18.59
CA SER A 69 5.62 0.27 -19.62
C SER A 69 5.69 -1.07 -20.38
N ASP A 70 6.65 -1.23 -21.28
CA ASP A 70 6.86 -2.36 -22.20
C ASP A 70 6.32 -3.74 -21.72
N ARG A 71 5.42 -4.35 -22.49
CA ARG A 71 4.71 -5.62 -22.16
C ARG A 71 5.56 -6.88 -22.23
N THR A 72 6.84 -6.78 -22.59
CA THR A 72 7.74 -7.94 -22.74
C THR A 72 8.37 -8.40 -21.41
N MET A 73 8.25 -7.61 -20.34
CA MET A 73 8.83 -7.89 -19.02
C MET A 73 7.75 -8.19 -17.96
N GLU A 74 8.16 -8.85 -16.87
CA GLU A 74 7.30 -9.11 -15.72
C GLU A 74 6.78 -7.81 -15.08
N PRO A 75 5.50 -7.72 -14.69
CA PRO A 75 4.85 -6.48 -14.22
C PRO A 75 5.61 -5.75 -13.11
N GLU A 76 6.14 -6.47 -12.13
CA GLU A 76 6.87 -5.90 -10.99
C GLU A 76 8.20 -5.23 -11.38
N LYS A 77 8.73 -5.57 -12.56
CA LYS A 77 9.98 -5.02 -13.12
C LYS A 77 9.75 -3.92 -14.16
N ARG A 78 8.52 -3.77 -14.66
CA ARG A 78 8.20 -2.82 -15.74
C ARG A 78 7.28 -1.68 -15.30
N ASN A 79 6.29 -1.98 -14.47
CA ASN A 79 5.29 -0.99 -14.10
C ASN A 79 5.89 -0.07 -13.04
N ARG A 80 5.85 1.22 -13.32
CA ARG A 80 6.39 2.25 -12.42
C ARG A 80 5.27 2.88 -11.64
N PHE A 81 5.55 3.20 -10.39
CA PHE A 81 4.60 3.77 -9.45
C PHE A 81 5.11 5.13 -8.99
N GLN A 82 4.17 6.07 -8.86
CA GLN A 82 4.40 7.41 -8.36
C GLN A 82 3.27 7.79 -7.42
N LEU A 83 3.55 8.57 -6.37
CA LEU A 83 2.49 9.16 -5.57
C LEU A 83 1.64 10.12 -6.42
N THR A 84 0.34 10.12 -6.21
CA THR A 84 -0.58 11.14 -6.74
C THR A 84 -0.37 12.45 -5.96
N GLU A 85 -0.65 13.60 -6.60
CA GLU A 85 -0.44 14.93 -6.00
C GLU A 85 -1.21 15.13 -4.70
N ASP A 86 -2.37 14.48 -4.57
CA ASP A 86 -3.22 14.56 -3.39
C ASP A 86 -2.65 13.72 -2.23
N ASP A 87 -1.93 12.62 -2.45
CA ASP A 87 -1.57 11.67 -1.38
C ASP A 87 -0.25 11.95 -0.66
N HIS A 88 0.30 13.16 -0.83
CA HIS A 88 1.33 13.68 0.07
C HIS A 88 0.88 13.70 1.55
N PHE A 89 -0.44 13.61 1.84
CA PHE A 89 -1.01 13.46 3.19
C PHE A 89 -0.58 12.18 3.93
N LEU A 90 -0.14 11.14 3.22
CA LEU A 90 0.28 9.85 3.80
C LEU A 90 1.79 9.79 4.09
N THR A 91 2.54 10.81 3.71
CA THR A 91 3.97 10.90 4.06
C THR A 91 4.15 11.19 5.55
N SER A 92 5.20 10.63 6.14
CA SER A 92 5.54 10.78 7.57
C SER A 92 5.72 12.23 8.03
N ASN A 93 6.06 13.13 7.10
CA ASN A 93 6.28 14.55 7.36
C ASN A 93 5.03 15.44 7.16
N HIS A 94 3.90 14.87 6.74
CA HIS A 94 2.72 15.68 6.47
C HIS A 94 1.95 16.07 7.76
N PRO A 95 1.59 17.35 7.95
CA PRO A 95 0.97 17.85 9.20
C PRO A 95 -0.37 17.20 9.57
N SER A 96 -1.04 16.53 8.64
CA SER A 96 -2.29 15.81 8.90
C SER A 96 -2.10 14.54 9.75
N LYS A 97 -0.88 13.98 9.82
CA LYS A 97 -0.60 12.71 10.50
C LYS A 97 -1.61 11.60 10.15
N ALA A 98 -2.11 11.56 8.91
CA ALA A 98 -3.16 10.60 8.53
C ALA A 98 -2.71 9.12 8.71
N ARG A 99 -1.39 8.89 8.67
CA ARG A 99 -0.74 7.64 9.08
C ARG A 99 -1.09 7.23 10.53
N ASP A 100 -1.11 8.18 11.46
CA ASP A 100 -1.43 7.94 12.88
C ASP A 100 -2.92 7.63 13.10
N ILE A 101 -3.81 8.16 12.27
CA ILE A 101 -5.26 7.89 12.33
C ILE A 101 -5.56 6.45 11.90
N SER A 102 -4.84 5.93 10.90
CA SER A 102 -4.91 4.51 10.49
C SER A 102 -4.42 3.58 11.61
N PHE A 103 -3.46 4.04 12.41
CA PHE A 103 -2.91 3.33 13.56
C PHE A 103 -3.93 3.23 14.72
N PHE A 104 -4.67 4.31 15.00
CA PHE A 104 -5.65 4.35 16.09
C PHE A 104 -6.96 3.60 15.78
N GLY A 105 -7.42 3.62 14.53
CA GLY A 105 -8.65 2.92 14.13
C GLY A 105 -8.55 1.39 14.21
N ASN A 106 -7.37 0.82 13.91
CA ASN A 106 -7.20 -0.62 13.76
C ASN A 106 -6.76 -1.36 15.05
N GLN A 107 -6.23 -0.66 16.06
CA GLN A 107 -5.92 -1.30 17.35
C GLN A 107 -7.18 -1.85 18.04
N VAL A 108 -8.32 -1.16 17.94
CA VAL A 108 -9.59 -1.62 18.52
C VAL A 108 -10.16 -2.84 17.78
N LEU A 109 -9.92 -2.93 16.47
CA LEU A 109 -10.40 -4.04 15.62
C LEU A 109 -9.51 -5.29 15.75
N LEU A 110 -8.19 -5.12 15.85
CA LEU A 110 -7.24 -6.21 16.14
C LEU A 110 -7.41 -6.75 17.55
N LEU A 111 -7.61 -5.90 18.57
CA LEU A 111 -7.93 -6.36 19.92
C LEU A 111 -9.26 -7.12 19.98
N LYS A 112 -10.30 -6.68 19.26
CA LYS A 112 -11.57 -7.42 19.16
C LYS A 112 -11.43 -8.76 18.43
N ARG A 113 -10.60 -8.85 17.39
CA ARG A 113 -10.35 -10.11 16.66
C ARG A 113 -9.49 -11.09 17.45
N LEU A 114 -8.47 -10.63 18.19
CA LEU A 114 -7.67 -11.47 19.09
C LEU A 114 -8.50 -12.00 20.27
N TYR A 115 -9.41 -11.18 20.82
CA TYR A 115 -10.30 -11.60 21.92
C TYR A 115 -11.30 -12.70 21.49
N PHE A 116 -11.78 -12.65 20.24
CA PHE A 116 -12.73 -13.64 19.72
C PHE A 116 -12.09 -15.00 19.42
N ILE A 117 -10.82 -15.00 19.02
CA ILE A 117 -10.04 -16.23 18.76
C ILE A 117 -9.62 -16.91 20.07
N TYR A 118 -9.48 -16.17 21.17
CA TYR A 118 -9.04 -16.74 22.46
C TYR A 118 -10.20 -17.30 23.32
N LEU A 119 -11.46 -17.08 22.93
CA LEU A 119 -12.67 -17.49 23.67
C LEU A 119 -13.54 -18.51 22.91
N SER A 120 -13.07 -19.02 21.76
CA SER A 120 -13.72 -20.09 20.98
C SER A 120 -12.83 -21.33 20.93
#